data_AF-A0A1F5G3L3-F1
#
_entry.id   AF-A0A1F5G3L3-F1
#
_cell.length_a   1.000
_cell.length_b   1.000
_cell.length_c   1.000
_cell.angle_alpha   90.00
_cell.angle_beta   90.00
_cell.angle_gamma   90.00
#
_symmetry.space_group_name_H-M   'P 1'
#
loop_
_entity.id
_entity.type
_entity.pdbx_description
1 polymer ?
#
loop_
_entity_poly.entity_id
_entity_poly.type
_entity_poly.pdbx_seq_one_letter_code
_entity_poly.pdbx_strand_id
1 'polypeptide(L)'
;MIRFPKRYTNFALALVLIFLTAIAIFTLTSKPRSSLTLKASQNKFQASFQLSKYDRYLAESFLQNANIPQNILNGIEFTLDGTSSAKLAYLSPIVTNLIFEKNRVDFKGSTETSLNLNTYSNDLEFSYPDATTVILFGQNLLPYIKKSTNLPEDFKTWMDENLKNTKGQYLILFGDKPDFALAFSKELSPDFGKLKSLKVAAESYKEETQDNVTFHLLKITNTQNEENYIFFESGDLVYITSSLESAKELEQLQKSPQNNIFNVKTPVSFALFIKNSPDHKADKALKFLVGNQQQLTKYVEKVKTATFYLNGKEFSGSVELLPS
;
A
#
# COMPACT_ATOMS: atom_id res chain seq x y z
N MET A 1 -9.84 0.30 71.54
CA MET A 1 -11.02 0.01 70.68
C MET A 1 -11.61 1.35 70.24
N ILE A 2 -11.19 1.87 69.07
CA ILE A 2 -11.69 3.16 68.57
C ILE A 2 -12.98 2.88 67.81
N ARG A 3 -14.13 3.29 68.37
CA ARG A 3 -15.43 3.22 67.70
C ARG A 3 -15.59 4.46 66.82
N PHE A 4 -15.51 4.27 65.51
CA PHE A 4 -15.84 5.33 64.56
C PHE A 4 -17.36 5.60 64.57
N PRO A 5 -17.80 6.88 64.53
CA PRO A 5 -19.22 7.21 64.47
C PRO A 5 -19.87 6.69 63.18
N LYS A 6 -21.10 6.15 63.26
CA LYS A 6 -21.86 5.59 62.11
C LYS A 6 -22.02 6.54 60.90
N ARG A 7 -21.75 7.84 61.06
CA ARG A 7 -21.76 8.83 59.97
C ARG A 7 -20.48 8.83 59.11
N TYR A 8 -19.36 8.33 59.64
CA TYR A 8 -18.10 8.24 58.90
C TYR A 8 -17.88 6.89 58.22
N THR A 9 -18.55 5.82 58.67
CA THR A 9 -18.50 4.52 57.97
C THR A 9 -19.13 4.59 56.60
N ASN A 10 -20.27 5.28 56.42
CA ASN A 10 -20.89 5.45 55.11
C ASN A 10 -20.07 6.37 54.19
N PHE A 11 -19.41 7.39 54.74
CA PHE A 11 -18.54 8.29 53.99
C PHE A 11 -17.22 7.63 53.58
N ALA A 12 -16.62 6.82 54.46
CA ALA A 12 -15.45 6.01 54.14
C ALA A 12 -15.79 4.90 53.14
N LEU A 13 -16.96 4.26 53.24
CA LEU A 13 -17.42 3.27 52.26
C LEU A 13 -17.69 3.92 50.89
N ALA A 14 -18.28 5.12 50.86
CA ALA A 14 -18.48 5.89 49.64
C ALA A 14 -17.16 6.35 49.02
N LEU A 15 -16.19 6.78 49.83
CA LEU A 15 -14.84 7.10 49.37
C LEU A 15 -14.12 5.87 48.83
N VAL A 16 -14.24 4.72 49.48
CA VAL A 16 -13.69 3.45 48.97
C VAL A 16 -14.39 3.02 47.68
N LEU A 17 -15.70 3.21 47.54
CA LEU A 17 -16.42 2.94 46.30
C LEU A 17 -15.97 3.90 45.18
N ILE A 18 -15.83 5.20 45.49
CA ILE A 18 -15.34 6.22 44.55
C ILE A 18 -13.89 5.93 44.15
N PHE A 19 -13.05 5.51 45.09
CA PHE A 19 -11.66 5.13 44.85
C PHE A 19 -11.56 3.83 44.05
N LEU A 20 -12.45 2.84 44.29
CA LEU A 20 -12.55 1.62 43.49
C LEU A 20 -13.09 1.90 42.08
N THR A 21 -14.05 2.81 41.91
CA THR A 21 -14.50 3.27 40.59
C THR A 21 -13.45 4.12 39.90
N ALA A 22 -12.69 4.94 40.62
CA ALA A 22 -11.60 5.73 40.08
C ALA A 22 -10.42 4.84 39.69
N ILE A 23 -10.09 3.81 40.47
CA ILE A 23 -9.11 2.77 40.11
C ILE A 23 -9.64 1.93 38.94
N ALA A 24 -10.93 1.61 38.86
CA ALA A 24 -11.50 0.95 37.68
C ALA A 24 -11.39 1.84 36.43
N ILE A 25 -11.59 3.16 36.55
CA ILE A 25 -11.44 4.13 35.45
C ILE A 25 -9.96 4.38 35.09
N PHE A 26 -9.02 4.36 36.07
CA PHE A 26 -7.57 4.54 35.84
C PHE A 26 -6.83 3.23 35.48
N THR A 27 -7.38 2.05 35.80
CA THR A 27 -6.90 0.77 35.25
C THR A 27 -7.50 0.49 33.86
N LEU A 28 -8.48 1.28 33.43
CA LEU A 28 -9.01 1.30 32.06
C LEU A 28 -8.20 2.18 31.08
N THR A 29 -7.16 2.89 31.53
CA THR A 29 -6.27 3.70 30.65
C THR A 29 -5.08 2.94 30.07
N SER A 30 -5.09 1.61 30.15
CA SER A 30 -4.48 0.77 29.13
C SER A 30 -5.47 -0.33 28.79
N LYS A 31 -6.53 0.02 28.03
CA LYS A 31 -7.24 -1.00 27.24
C LYS A 31 -6.15 -1.89 26.65
N PRO A 32 -6.14 -3.23 26.88
CA PRO A 32 -5.25 -4.08 26.13
C PRO A 32 -5.58 -3.77 24.67
N ARG A 33 -4.67 -3.06 24.00
CA ARG A 33 -4.91 -2.67 22.62
C ARG A 33 -5.08 -3.98 21.90
N SER A 34 -6.24 -4.13 21.24
CA SER A 34 -6.47 -5.28 20.39
C SER A 34 -5.27 -5.42 19.48
N SER A 35 -4.67 -6.59 19.45
CA SER A 35 -3.40 -6.77 18.76
C SER A 35 -3.42 -7.98 17.86
N LEU A 36 -2.64 -7.89 16.80
CA LEU A 36 -2.28 -8.98 15.93
C LEU A 36 -0.79 -9.23 16.12
N THR A 37 -0.43 -10.46 16.45
CA THR A 37 0.95 -10.89 16.49
C THR A 37 1.18 -11.93 15.41
N LEU A 38 2.18 -11.71 14.56
CA LEU A 38 2.66 -12.69 13.60
C LEU A 38 3.98 -13.25 14.11
N LYS A 39 4.06 -14.57 14.27
CA LYS A 39 5.28 -15.27 14.66
C LYS A 39 5.69 -16.27 13.60
N ALA A 40 6.99 -16.39 13.39
CA ALA A 40 7.57 -17.50 12.66
C ALA A 40 7.75 -18.69 13.62
N SER A 41 7.36 -19.88 13.18
CA SER A 41 7.63 -21.14 13.87
C SER A 41 8.02 -22.19 12.84
N GLN A 42 9.31 -22.52 12.82
CA GLN A 42 9.90 -23.44 11.84
C GLN A 42 9.60 -22.99 10.38
N ASN A 43 8.70 -23.70 9.70
CA ASN A 43 8.34 -23.49 8.29
C ASN A 43 6.98 -22.80 8.12
N LYS A 44 6.36 -22.37 9.22
CA LYS A 44 5.02 -21.77 9.25
C LYS A 44 5.05 -20.39 9.89
N PHE A 45 4.04 -19.60 9.53
CA PHE A 45 3.71 -18.35 10.19
C PHE A 45 2.37 -18.50 10.88
N GLN A 46 2.29 -18.00 12.12
CA GLN A 46 1.07 -17.98 12.90
C GLN A 46 0.67 -16.54 13.19
N ALA A 47 -0.47 -16.14 12.65
CA ALA A 47 -1.15 -14.88 12.97
C ALA A 47 -2.11 -15.14 14.14
N SER A 48 -1.93 -14.44 15.25
CA SER A 48 -2.76 -14.58 16.45
C SER A 48 -3.37 -13.24 16.84
N PHE A 49 -4.69 -13.24 17.04
CA PHE A 49 -5.43 -12.07 17.48
C PHE A 49 -5.63 -12.11 19.00
N GLN A 50 -5.34 -11.00 19.66
CA GLN A 50 -5.67 -10.77 21.07
C GLN A 50 -6.62 -9.57 21.12
N LEU A 51 -7.92 -9.85 21.08
CA LEU A 51 -8.95 -8.81 21.01
C LEU A 51 -9.62 -8.60 22.37
N SER A 52 -9.94 -7.36 22.69
CA SER A 52 -10.88 -7.07 23.77
C SER A 52 -12.28 -7.58 23.40
N LYS A 53 -13.16 -7.82 24.39
CA LYS A 53 -14.54 -8.28 24.12
C LYS A 53 -15.30 -7.33 23.17
N TYR A 54 -15.10 -6.02 23.34
CA TYR A 54 -15.74 -5.00 22.52
C TYR A 54 -15.19 -5.01 21.09
N ASP A 55 -13.85 -5.04 20.94
CA ASP A 55 -13.23 -5.03 19.63
C ASP A 55 -13.47 -6.33 18.86
N ARG A 56 -13.67 -7.46 19.56
CA ARG A 56 -14.06 -8.72 18.94
C ARG A 56 -15.40 -8.60 18.21
N TYR A 57 -16.40 -7.99 18.84
CA TYR A 57 -17.70 -7.74 18.20
C TYR A 57 -17.55 -6.84 16.96
N LEU A 58 -16.75 -5.78 17.07
CA LEU A 58 -16.49 -4.88 15.93
C LEU A 58 -15.72 -5.58 14.80
N ALA A 59 -14.73 -6.42 15.14
CA ALA A 59 -13.99 -7.22 14.17
C ALA A 59 -14.90 -8.23 13.46
N GLU A 60 -15.77 -8.93 14.20
CA GLU A 60 -16.76 -9.85 13.61
C GLU A 60 -17.69 -9.14 12.63
N SER A 61 -18.17 -7.93 12.98
CA SER A 61 -18.96 -7.09 12.08
C SER A 61 -18.17 -6.62 10.86
N PHE A 62 -16.92 -6.18 11.04
CA PHE A 62 -16.05 -5.75 9.95
C PHE A 62 -15.80 -6.90 8.95
N LEU A 63 -15.44 -8.08 9.46
CA LEU A 63 -15.20 -9.26 8.62
C LEU A 63 -16.45 -9.72 7.88
N GLN A 64 -17.62 -9.67 8.54
CA GLN A 64 -18.90 -9.97 7.91
C GLN A 64 -19.18 -9.01 6.75
N ASN A 65 -18.98 -7.70 6.95
CA ASN A 65 -19.18 -6.68 5.91
C ASN A 65 -18.18 -6.83 4.74
N ALA A 66 -16.97 -7.31 5.03
CA ALA A 66 -15.94 -7.62 4.04
C ALA A 66 -16.13 -8.98 3.35
N ASN A 67 -17.14 -9.78 3.74
CA ASN A 67 -17.32 -11.17 3.33
C ASN A 67 -16.10 -12.07 3.66
N ILE A 68 -15.35 -11.76 4.71
CA ILE A 68 -14.19 -12.53 5.16
C ILE A 68 -14.65 -13.52 6.24
N PRO A 69 -14.22 -14.80 6.19
CA PRO A 69 -14.53 -15.79 7.21
C PRO A 69 -14.13 -15.33 8.63
N GLN A 70 -15.08 -15.34 9.58
CA GLN A 70 -14.82 -14.87 10.95
C GLN A 70 -13.90 -15.79 11.75
N ASN A 71 -13.72 -17.04 11.32
CA ASN A 71 -12.83 -17.99 11.98
C ASN A 71 -11.36 -17.54 11.98
N ILE A 72 -10.97 -16.58 11.13
CA ILE A 72 -9.62 -15.99 11.15
C ILE A 72 -9.28 -15.33 12.50
N LEU A 73 -10.29 -14.88 13.26
CA LEU A 73 -10.08 -14.26 14.58
C LEU A 73 -9.58 -15.26 15.63
N ASN A 74 -9.71 -16.57 15.36
CA ASN A 74 -9.12 -17.61 16.20
C ASN A 74 -7.63 -17.85 15.88
N GLY A 75 -7.10 -17.16 14.89
CA GLY A 75 -5.74 -17.29 14.38
C GLY A 75 -5.69 -18.00 13.03
N ILE A 76 -4.66 -17.69 12.25
CA ILE A 76 -4.39 -18.31 10.95
C ILE A 76 -2.97 -18.85 10.96
N GLU A 77 -2.80 -20.06 10.42
CA GLU A 77 -1.48 -20.60 10.05
C GLU A 77 -1.34 -20.64 8.54
N PHE A 78 -0.16 -20.27 8.04
CA PHE A 78 0.17 -20.36 6.63
C PHE A 78 1.66 -20.60 6.40
N THR A 79 2.00 -21.02 5.18
CA THR A 79 3.37 -21.19 4.69
C THR A 79 3.61 -20.26 3.50
N LEU A 80 4.88 -19.93 3.27
CA LEU A 80 5.31 -19.13 2.12
C LEU A 80 6.37 -19.91 1.34
N ASP A 81 6.67 -19.48 0.10
CA ASP A 81 7.85 -19.95 -0.61
C ASP A 81 9.13 -19.65 0.18
N GLY A 82 10.22 -20.37 -0.10
CA GLY A 82 11.45 -20.31 0.70
C GLY A 82 12.03 -18.90 0.83
N THR A 83 11.99 -18.08 -0.22
CA THR A 83 12.53 -16.72 -0.19
C THR A 83 11.63 -15.76 0.58
N SER A 84 10.32 -15.82 0.36
CA SER A 84 9.34 -15.00 1.11
C SER A 84 9.29 -15.39 2.58
N SER A 85 9.40 -16.69 2.88
CA SER A 85 9.49 -17.22 4.24
C SER A 85 10.71 -16.69 4.98
N ALA A 86 11.89 -16.77 4.40
CA ALA A 86 13.11 -16.25 5.03
C ALA A 86 13.01 -14.74 5.35
N LYS A 87 12.45 -13.95 4.43
CA LYS A 87 12.26 -12.51 4.63
C LYS A 87 11.25 -12.21 5.74
N LEU A 88 10.10 -12.89 5.76
CA LEU A 88 9.09 -12.66 6.79
C LEU A 88 9.53 -13.17 8.16
N ALA A 89 10.29 -14.26 8.21
CA ALA A 89 10.88 -14.78 9.45
C ALA A 89 11.88 -13.78 10.04
N TYR A 90 12.70 -13.14 9.22
CA TYR A 90 13.64 -12.10 9.65
C TYR A 90 12.96 -10.85 10.24
N LEU A 91 11.73 -10.55 9.82
CA LEU A 91 10.93 -9.43 10.34
C LEU A 91 10.07 -9.82 11.56
N SER A 92 9.92 -11.13 11.80
CA SER A 92 9.10 -11.67 12.87
C SER A 92 9.85 -11.66 14.21
N PRO A 93 9.16 -11.45 15.35
CA PRO A 93 7.72 -11.25 15.45
C PRO A 93 7.30 -9.86 14.96
N ILE A 94 6.17 -9.83 14.27
CA ILE A 94 5.50 -8.58 13.91
C ILE A 94 4.37 -8.37 14.90
N VAL A 95 4.38 -7.22 15.58
CA VAL A 95 3.34 -6.86 16.55
C VAL A 95 2.60 -5.63 16.07
N THR A 96 1.29 -5.74 15.97
CA THR A 96 0.41 -4.72 15.43
C THR A 96 -0.70 -4.42 16.42
N ASN A 97 -0.91 -3.14 16.73
CA ASN A 97 -2.12 -2.68 17.39
C ASN A 97 -3.21 -2.45 16.34
N LEU A 98 -4.42 -2.91 16.64
CA LEU A 98 -5.60 -2.81 15.81
C LEU A 98 -6.66 -1.94 16.50
N ILE A 99 -7.29 -1.08 15.72
CA ILE A 99 -8.45 -0.30 16.13
C ILE A 99 -9.56 -0.64 15.14
N PHE A 100 -10.63 -1.26 15.62
CA PHE A 100 -11.77 -1.61 14.81
C PHE A 100 -12.88 -0.57 14.95
N GLU A 101 -13.48 -0.25 13.82
CA GLU A 101 -14.74 0.44 13.67
C GLU A 101 -15.64 -0.39 12.74
N LYS A 102 -16.92 -0.03 12.63
CA LYS A 102 -17.92 -0.81 11.88
C LYS A 102 -17.46 -1.18 10.46
N ASN A 103 -16.86 -0.24 9.73
CA ASN A 103 -16.43 -0.39 8.35
C ASN A 103 -14.95 -0.03 8.15
N ARG A 104 -14.17 0.05 9.23
CA ARG A 104 -12.78 0.47 9.14
C ARG A 104 -11.93 -0.29 10.15
N VAL A 105 -10.74 -0.68 9.75
CA VAL A 105 -9.69 -1.12 10.65
C VAL A 105 -8.47 -0.25 10.45
N ASP A 106 -8.01 0.37 11.51
CA ASP A 106 -6.71 1.04 11.55
C ASP A 106 -5.70 0.14 12.24
N PHE A 107 -4.46 0.20 11.76
CA PHE A 107 -3.39 -0.58 12.35
C PHE A 107 -2.09 0.21 12.45
N LYS A 108 -1.35 -0.04 13.53
CA LYS A 108 0.01 0.47 13.72
C LYS A 108 0.85 -0.56 14.45
N GLY A 109 2.01 -0.88 13.89
CA GLY A 109 2.87 -1.91 14.44
C GLY A 109 4.33 -1.68 14.16
N SER A 110 5.13 -2.65 14.57
CA SER A 110 6.55 -2.71 14.31
C SER A 110 7.01 -4.13 14.06
N THR A 111 8.07 -4.26 13.27
CA THR A 111 8.85 -5.48 13.11
C THR A 111 9.95 -5.55 14.16
N GLU A 112 10.50 -6.74 14.40
CA GLU A 112 11.67 -6.89 15.28
C GLU A 112 12.90 -6.20 14.68
N THR A 113 13.12 -6.43 13.38
CA THR A 113 14.29 -5.95 12.68
C THR A 113 13.92 -4.83 11.69
N SER A 114 14.76 -3.80 11.61
CA SER A 114 14.58 -2.72 10.62
C SER A 114 14.90 -3.23 9.23
N LEU A 115 14.06 -2.87 8.27
CA LEU A 115 14.40 -3.00 6.87
C LEU A 115 15.44 -1.92 6.53
N ASN A 116 16.56 -2.34 5.92
CA ASN A 116 17.56 -1.42 5.35
C ASN A 116 17.02 -0.81 4.06
N LEU A 117 16.00 0.02 4.20
CA LEU A 117 15.41 0.77 3.11
C LEU A 117 15.74 2.24 3.30
N ASN A 118 16.02 2.93 2.19
CA ASN A 118 16.13 4.37 2.26
C ASN A 118 14.81 4.94 2.78
N THR A 119 14.91 5.89 3.70
CA THR A 119 13.76 6.65 4.17
C THR A 119 13.69 7.91 3.35
N TYR A 120 12.56 8.14 2.71
CA TYR A 120 12.31 9.36 1.97
C TYR A 120 11.74 10.41 2.93
N SER A 121 12.28 11.63 2.86
CA SER A 121 11.87 12.73 3.73
C SER A 121 10.40 13.09 3.54
N ASN A 122 9.85 13.79 4.53
CA ASN A 122 8.47 14.26 4.56
C ASN A 122 8.07 14.99 3.26
N ASP A 123 6.77 14.93 2.96
CA ASP A 123 6.10 15.62 1.85
C ASP A 123 6.23 14.93 0.49
N LEU A 124 6.02 13.60 0.48
CA LEU A 124 5.68 12.91 -0.76
C LEU A 124 4.29 13.37 -1.18
N GLU A 125 4.25 14.29 -2.12
CA GLU A 125 3.04 14.75 -2.76
C GLU A 125 3.03 14.29 -4.21
N PHE A 126 2.08 13.44 -4.56
CA PHE A 126 1.90 12.95 -5.92
C PHE A 126 0.45 13.16 -6.33
N SER A 127 0.26 13.99 -7.37
CA SER A 127 -1.06 14.16 -7.98
C SER A 127 -1.31 12.99 -8.94
N TYR A 128 -2.54 12.46 -8.96
CA TYR A 128 -2.86 11.28 -9.75
C TYR A 128 -4.25 11.35 -10.42
N PRO A 129 -4.46 10.76 -11.61
CA PRO A 129 -5.75 10.82 -12.31
C PRO A 129 -6.87 10.08 -11.55
N ASP A 130 -8.13 10.49 -11.74
CA ASP A 130 -9.30 9.86 -11.11
C ASP A 130 -9.41 8.34 -11.38
N ALA A 131 -8.97 7.89 -12.55
CA ALA A 131 -8.93 6.48 -12.96
C ALA A 131 -7.92 5.63 -12.18
N THR A 132 -7.06 6.25 -11.36
CA THR A 132 -6.07 5.54 -10.54
C THR A 132 -6.76 4.79 -9.40
N THR A 133 -6.49 3.49 -9.30
CA THR A 133 -7.01 2.65 -8.23
C THR A 133 -5.93 2.15 -7.28
N VAL A 134 -4.68 2.10 -7.71
CA VAL A 134 -3.56 1.73 -6.83
C VAL A 134 -2.36 2.65 -7.07
N ILE A 135 -1.75 3.10 -5.98
CA ILE A 135 -0.46 3.80 -5.99
C ILE A 135 0.49 3.06 -5.06
N LEU A 136 1.67 2.77 -5.56
CA LEU A 136 2.79 2.22 -4.83
C LEU A 136 3.94 3.20 -4.88
N PHE A 137 4.48 3.53 -3.72
CA PHE A 137 5.73 4.27 -3.60
C PHE A 137 6.79 3.37 -2.98
N GLY A 138 7.99 3.38 -3.54
CA GLY A 138 9.13 2.65 -2.97
C GLY A 138 10.47 3.04 -3.58
N GLN A 139 11.55 2.57 -2.98
CA GLN A 139 12.91 2.90 -3.41
C GLN A 139 13.24 2.41 -4.83
N ASN A 140 12.86 1.18 -5.17
CA ASN A 140 13.15 0.58 -6.48
C ASN A 140 12.05 -0.42 -6.87
N LEU A 141 11.14 0.03 -7.73
CA LEU A 141 10.02 -0.75 -8.26
C LEU A 141 10.37 -1.41 -9.61
N LEU A 142 11.49 -1.03 -10.25
CA LEU A 142 11.91 -1.59 -11.54
C LEU A 142 12.07 -3.12 -11.53
N PRO A 143 12.70 -3.77 -10.52
CA PRO A 143 12.80 -5.23 -10.51
C PRO A 143 11.45 -5.92 -10.48
N TYR A 144 10.47 -5.32 -9.80
CA TYR A 144 9.11 -5.83 -9.76
C TYR A 144 8.45 -5.71 -11.13
N ILE A 145 8.52 -4.54 -11.78
CA ILE A 145 7.99 -4.34 -13.14
C ILE A 145 8.61 -5.32 -14.13
N LYS A 146 9.94 -5.39 -14.21
CA LYS A 146 10.65 -6.31 -15.11
C LYS A 146 10.31 -7.79 -14.89
N LYS A 147 9.85 -8.17 -13.69
CA LYS A 147 9.38 -9.53 -13.38
C LYS A 147 7.91 -9.73 -13.76
N SER A 148 7.08 -8.71 -13.56
CA SER A 148 5.64 -8.74 -13.85
C SER A 148 5.32 -8.56 -15.34
N THR A 149 6.23 -7.94 -16.09
CA THR A 149 6.11 -7.70 -17.55
C THR A 149 7.19 -8.50 -18.30
N ASN A 150 6.86 -9.08 -19.45
CA ASN A 150 7.80 -9.91 -20.21
C ASN A 150 8.74 -9.07 -21.10
N LEU A 151 9.49 -8.11 -20.53
CA LEU A 151 10.26 -7.16 -21.35
C LEU A 151 11.49 -7.81 -22.02
N PRO A 152 11.85 -7.40 -23.26
CA PRO A 152 13.11 -7.79 -23.89
C PRO A 152 14.33 -7.31 -23.10
N GLU A 153 15.43 -8.05 -23.17
CA GLU A 153 16.64 -7.77 -22.39
C GLU A 153 17.25 -6.40 -22.73
N ASP A 154 17.34 -6.01 -24.01
CA ASP A 154 17.84 -4.69 -24.42
C ASP A 154 17.07 -3.54 -23.73
N PHE A 155 15.75 -3.68 -23.59
CA PHE A 155 14.93 -2.68 -22.92
C PHE A 155 15.12 -2.71 -21.40
N LYS A 156 15.24 -3.90 -20.79
CA LYS A 156 15.58 -4.04 -19.37
C LYS A 156 16.93 -3.39 -19.04
N THR A 157 17.93 -3.56 -19.89
CA THR A 157 19.24 -2.92 -19.76
C THR A 157 19.12 -1.40 -19.84
N TRP A 158 18.39 -0.88 -20.82
CA TRP A 158 18.14 0.57 -20.91
C TRP A 158 17.46 1.11 -19.64
N MET A 159 16.47 0.40 -19.09
CA MET A 159 15.80 0.78 -17.85
C MET A 159 16.78 0.83 -16.66
N ASP A 160 17.69 -0.14 -16.54
CA ASP A 160 18.67 -0.17 -15.45
C ASP A 160 19.70 0.97 -15.55
N GLU A 161 20.08 1.36 -16.76
CA GLU A 161 21.01 2.46 -17.01
C GLU A 161 20.37 3.84 -16.81
N ASN A 162 19.10 4.01 -17.20
CA ASN A 162 18.47 5.32 -17.29
C ASN A 162 17.47 5.63 -16.18
N LEU A 163 16.99 4.63 -15.43
CA LEU A 163 15.89 4.79 -14.46
C LEU A 163 16.30 4.57 -13.00
N LYS A 164 17.60 4.52 -12.73
CA LYS A 164 18.13 4.33 -11.38
C LYS A 164 17.98 5.60 -10.54
N ASN A 165 16.79 5.78 -9.97
CA ASN A 165 16.48 6.94 -9.13
C ASN A 165 16.92 6.73 -7.66
N THR A 166 17.44 7.78 -7.03
CA THR A 166 17.75 7.83 -5.61
C THR A 166 16.59 8.34 -4.76
N LYS A 167 15.63 9.09 -5.33
CA LYS A 167 14.50 9.77 -4.68
C LYS A 167 13.19 8.95 -4.60
N GLY A 168 13.25 7.65 -4.88
CA GLY A 168 12.08 6.76 -4.87
C GLY A 168 11.29 6.81 -6.19
N GLN A 169 10.33 5.91 -6.32
CA GLN A 169 9.60 5.68 -7.56
C GLN A 169 8.12 5.47 -7.21
N TYR A 170 7.23 5.99 -8.07
CA TYR A 170 5.81 5.70 -8.00
C TYR A 170 5.43 4.69 -9.08
N LEU A 171 4.62 3.71 -8.72
CA LEU A 171 3.88 2.85 -9.63
C LEU A 171 2.40 3.14 -9.45
N ILE A 172 1.74 3.50 -10.54
CA ILE A 172 0.35 3.90 -10.61
C ILE A 172 -0.35 2.85 -11.45
N LEU A 173 -1.45 2.29 -10.94
CA LEU A 173 -2.26 1.31 -11.65
C LEU A 173 -3.67 1.86 -11.85
N PHE A 174 -4.14 1.79 -13.08
CA PHE A 174 -5.45 2.28 -13.49
C PHE A 174 -6.49 1.17 -13.31
N GLY A 175 -7.72 1.53 -12.94
CA GLY A 175 -8.77 0.54 -12.60
C GLY A 175 -9.38 -0.17 -13.82
N ASP A 176 -9.61 0.57 -14.89
CA ASP A 176 -10.49 0.11 -15.96
C ASP A 176 -9.75 -0.78 -16.97
N LYS A 177 -8.43 -0.62 -17.04
CA LYS A 177 -7.50 -1.30 -17.94
C LYS A 177 -6.31 -1.81 -17.12
N PRO A 178 -5.65 -2.91 -17.53
CA PRO A 178 -4.41 -3.37 -16.90
C PRO A 178 -3.23 -2.45 -17.26
N ASP A 179 -3.46 -1.14 -17.27
CA ASP A 179 -2.46 -0.14 -17.58
C ASP A 179 -1.74 0.30 -16.32
N PHE A 180 -0.48 0.66 -16.48
CA PHE A 180 0.34 1.19 -15.42
C PHE A 180 1.16 2.39 -15.88
N ALA A 181 1.57 3.18 -14.90
CA ALA A 181 2.57 4.21 -15.08
C ALA A 181 3.63 4.13 -13.99
N LEU A 182 4.87 4.39 -14.37
CA LEU A 182 5.96 4.66 -13.45
C LEU A 182 6.28 6.15 -13.50
N ALA A 183 6.44 6.77 -12.33
CA ALA A 183 6.87 8.15 -12.21
C ALA A 183 8.16 8.24 -11.40
N PHE A 184 9.09 9.05 -11.90
CA PHE A 184 10.42 9.28 -11.34
C PHE A 184 10.66 10.79 -11.21
N SER A 185 11.56 11.17 -10.30
CA SER A 185 12.06 12.55 -10.25
C SER A 185 12.75 12.91 -11.56
N LYS A 186 12.48 14.11 -12.10
CA LYS A 186 13.09 14.62 -13.34
C LYS A 186 14.60 14.80 -13.26
N GLU A 187 15.17 14.92 -12.06
CA GLU A 187 16.64 14.93 -11.86
C GLU A 187 17.35 13.72 -12.48
N LEU A 188 16.62 12.60 -12.68
CA LEU A 188 17.12 11.41 -13.35
C LEU A 188 17.63 11.68 -14.78
N SER A 189 17.05 12.65 -15.50
CA SER A 189 17.37 13.02 -16.89
C SER A 189 17.64 11.82 -17.83
N PRO A 190 16.67 10.92 -18.08
CA PRO A 190 16.87 9.74 -18.92
C PRO A 190 17.25 10.10 -20.37
N ASP A 191 18.10 9.29 -20.99
CA ASP A 191 18.41 9.43 -22.42
C ASP A 191 17.33 8.72 -23.27
N PHE A 192 16.24 9.45 -23.57
CA PHE A 192 15.20 8.96 -24.47
C PHE A 192 15.69 8.81 -25.93
N GLY A 193 16.76 9.49 -26.32
CA GLY A 193 17.34 9.37 -27.66
C GLY A 193 17.82 7.95 -27.94
N LYS A 194 18.35 7.25 -26.93
CA LYS A 194 18.76 5.85 -27.02
C LYS A 194 17.62 4.87 -27.27
N LEU A 195 16.36 5.24 -27.00
CA LEU A 195 15.20 4.37 -27.29
C LEU A 195 15.12 4.00 -28.78
N LYS A 196 15.55 4.91 -29.68
CA LYS A 196 15.64 4.69 -31.14
C LYS A 196 16.57 3.54 -31.53
N SER A 197 17.53 3.23 -30.68
CA SER A 197 18.60 2.27 -30.96
C SER A 197 18.34 0.88 -30.39
N LEU A 198 17.27 0.71 -29.61
CA LEU A 198 16.91 -0.58 -29.01
C LEU A 198 16.47 -1.57 -30.10
N LYS A 199 17.03 -2.78 -30.08
CA LYS A 199 16.70 -3.83 -31.07
C LYS A 199 15.42 -4.57 -30.66
N VAL A 200 14.30 -3.84 -30.59
CA VAL A 200 13.00 -4.37 -30.12
C VAL A 200 12.00 -4.65 -31.24
N ALA A 201 12.17 -4.08 -32.44
CA ALA A 201 11.59 -4.48 -33.74
C ALA A 201 12.02 -3.45 -34.82
N ALA A 202 11.85 -3.76 -36.12
CA ALA A 202 11.99 -2.76 -37.18
C ALA A 202 10.80 -1.78 -37.11
N GLU A 203 11.07 -0.47 -37.02
CA GLU A 203 10.08 0.61 -36.83
C GLU A 203 9.39 0.67 -35.45
N SER A 204 10.09 0.29 -34.39
CA SER A 204 9.56 0.28 -33.02
C SER A 204 9.41 1.66 -32.34
N TYR A 205 9.90 2.76 -32.92
CA TYR A 205 9.98 4.04 -32.22
C TYR A 205 9.38 5.21 -33.01
N LYS A 206 8.62 6.06 -32.31
CA LYS A 206 8.07 7.32 -32.85
C LYS A 206 8.13 8.44 -31.81
N GLU A 207 8.28 9.68 -32.26
CA GLU A 207 8.07 10.88 -31.46
C GLU A 207 6.76 11.56 -31.85
N GLU A 208 5.98 11.98 -30.87
CA GLU A 208 4.78 12.80 -31.06
C GLU A 208 4.85 13.99 -30.09
N THR A 209 4.68 15.21 -30.59
CA THR A 209 4.59 16.40 -29.74
C THR A 209 3.14 16.85 -29.68
N GLN A 210 2.61 16.98 -28.47
CA GLN A 210 1.30 17.54 -28.21
C GLN A 210 1.44 18.53 -27.05
N ASP A 211 0.88 19.74 -27.21
CA ASP A 211 0.84 20.78 -26.16
C ASP A 211 2.20 21.07 -25.47
N ASN A 212 3.28 21.12 -26.26
CA ASN A 212 4.67 21.31 -25.82
C ASN A 212 5.26 20.15 -24.99
N VAL A 213 4.59 19.01 -24.92
CA VAL A 213 5.13 17.77 -24.35
C VAL A 213 5.51 16.85 -25.50
N THR A 214 6.76 16.36 -25.47
CA THR A 214 7.24 15.35 -26.41
C THR A 214 7.03 13.98 -25.80
N PHE A 215 6.20 13.18 -26.47
CA PHE A 215 5.98 11.78 -26.17
C PHE A 215 6.91 10.94 -27.05
N HIS A 216 7.67 10.07 -26.39
CA HIS A 216 8.50 9.06 -27.03
C HIS A 216 7.73 7.74 -26.96
N LEU A 217 7.30 7.22 -28.11
CA LEU A 217 6.50 6.00 -28.21
C LEU A 217 7.42 4.86 -28.64
N LEU A 218 7.51 3.81 -27.81
CA LEU A 218 8.24 2.59 -28.09
C LEU A 218 7.27 1.41 -28.16
N LYS A 219 7.14 0.84 -29.34
CA LYS A 219 6.43 -0.41 -29.59
C LYS A 219 7.37 -1.58 -29.36
N ILE A 220 7.00 -2.48 -28.45
CA ILE A 220 7.72 -3.70 -28.16
C ILE A 220 6.87 -4.88 -28.65
N THR A 221 7.37 -5.60 -29.65
CA THR A 221 6.74 -6.82 -30.13
C THR A 221 7.34 -8.00 -29.37
N ASN A 222 6.51 -8.69 -28.60
CA ASN A 222 6.88 -9.91 -27.93
C ASN A 222 6.25 -11.11 -28.66
N THR A 223 6.73 -12.33 -28.38
CA THR A 223 6.26 -13.56 -29.05
C THR A 223 4.75 -13.81 -28.98
N GLN A 224 4.02 -13.10 -28.11
CA GLN A 224 2.59 -13.30 -27.90
C GLN A 224 1.75 -12.01 -28.02
N ASN A 225 2.33 -10.81 -27.86
CA ASN A 225 1.59 -9.55 -27.84
C ASN A 225 2.47 -8.37 -28.30
N GLU A 226 1.83 -7.34 -28.83
CA GLU A 226 2.44 -6.02 -29.02
C GLU A 226 2.11 -5.13 -27.83
N GLU A 227 3.13 -4.56 -27.19
CA GLU A 227 3.00 -3.64 -26.07
C GLU A 227 3.54 -2.27 -26.51
N ASN A 228 2.90 -1.18 -26.07
CA ASN A 228 3.36 0.18 -26.35
C ASN A 228 3.78 0.84 -25.04
N TYR A 229 4.99 1.37 -24.99
CA TYR A 229 5.49 2.13 -23.86
C TYR A 229 5.67 3.58 -24.27
N ILE A 230 5.13 4.51 -23.48
CA ILE A 230 5.20 5.94 -23.76
C ILE A 230 6.00 6.61 -22.65
N PHE A 231 7.02 7.37 -23.05
CA PHE A 231 7.91 8.11 -22.17
C PHE A 231 7.73 9.60 -22.42
N PHE A 232 7.66 10.38 -21.35
CA PHE A 232 7.57 11.83 -21.45
C PHE A 232 7.97 12.48 -20.13
N GLU A 233 8.29 13.77 -20.18
CA GLU A 233 8.50 14.61 -19.01
C GLU A 233 7.32 15.55 -18.85
N SER A 234 6.87 15.74 -17.61
CA SER A 234 5.85 16.73 -17.30
C SER A 234 6.05 17.23 -15.87
N GLY A 235 6.18 18.56 -15.72
CA GLY A 235 6.61 19.18 -14.47
C GLY A 235 7.98 18.65 -14.02
N ASP A 236 8.08 18.31 -12.73
CA ASP A 236 9.29 17.77 -12.09
C ASP A 236 9.38 16.23 -12.16
N LEU A 237 8.59 15.61 -13.04
CA LEU A 237 8.51 14.16 -13.16
C LEU A 237 8.79 13.66 -14.58
N VAL A 238 9.40 12.48 -14.60
CA VAL A 238 9.58 11.63 -15.77
C VAL A 238 8.57 10.50 -15.64
N TYR A 239 7.84 10.22 -16.72
CA TYR A 239 6.83 9.18 -16.77
C TYR A 239 7.17 8.09 -17.78
N ILE A 240 6.79 6.86 -17.44
CA ILE A 240 6.75 5.71 -18.35
C ILE A 240 5.40 5.08 -18.20
N THR A 241 4.66 4.92 -19.28
CA THR A 241 3.29 4.39 -19.24
C THR A 241 3.15 3.22 -20.21
N SER A 242 2.26 2.29 -19.90
CA SER A 242 1.95 1.14 -20.76
C SER A 242 0.95 1.46 -21.88
N SER A 243 0.43 2.69 -21.95
CA SER A 243 -0.52 3.11 -22.99
C SER A 243 -0.52 4.62 -23.20
N LEU A 244 -0.84 5.06 -24.42
CA LEU A 244 -0.92 6.47 -24.77
C LEU A 244 -2.07 7.17 -24.02
N GLU A 245 -3.11 6.41 -23.66
CA GLU A 245 -4.24 6.91 -22.89
C GLU A 245 -3.83 7.29 -21.47
N SER A 246 -3.11 6.39 -20.76
CA SER A 246 -2.54 6.71 -19.45
C SER A 246 -1.55 7.88 -19.51
N ALA A 247 -0.74 7.98 -20.58
CA ALA A 247 0.14 9.12 -20.79
C ALA A 247 -0.64 10.44 -20.89
N LYS A 248 -1.74 10.45 -21.65
CA LYS A 248 -2.60 11.62 -21.82
C LYS A 248 -3.34 11.99 -20.53
N GLU A 249 -3.84 11.03 -19.77
CA GLU A 249 -4.46 11.30 -18.46
C GLU A 249 -3.48 11.97 -17.48
N LEU A 250 -2.25 11.46 -17.42
CA LEU A 250 -1.19 12.03 -16.57
C LEU A 250 -0.73 13.41 -17.04
N GLU A 251 -0.72 13.65 -18.34
CA GLU A 251 -0.39 14.96 -18.91
C GLU A 251 -1.50 15.99 -18.64
N GLN A 252 -2.77 15.59 -18.75
CA GLN A 252 -3.93 16.46 -18.43
C GLN A 252 -3.98 16.85 -16.96
N LEU A 253 -3.61 15.96 -16.05
CA LEU A 253 -3.55 16.21 -14.61
C LEU A 253 -2.71 17.45 -14.27
N GLN A 254 -1.62 17.69 -14.99
CA GLN A 254 -0.74 18.84 -14.78
C GLN A 254 -1.35 20.16 -15.28
N LYS A 255 -2.24 20.08 -16.28
CA LYS A 255 -2.94 21.25 -16.86
C LYS A 255 -4.18 21.64 -16.08
N SER A 256 -4.86 20.67 -15.49
CA SER A 256 -6.04 20.89 -14.66
C SER A 256 -5.92 19.98 -13.44
N PRO A 257 -5.41 20.49 -12.30
CA PRO A 257 -5.34 19.72 -11.07
C PRO A 257 -6.76 19.45 -10.56
N GLN A 258 -7.42 18.43 -11.10
CA GLN A 258 -8.53 17.78 -10.44
C GLN A 258 -7.92 17.02 -9.25
N ASN A 259 -8.14 17.57 -8.06
CA ASN A 259 -7.36 17.40 -6.84
C ASN A 259 -7.41 16.00 -6.20
N ASN A 260 -6.84 15.01 -6.86
CA ASN A 260 -6.46 13.76 -6.22
C ASN A 260 -4.98 13.82 -5.87
N ILE A 261 -4.70 14.03 -4.58
CA ILE A 261 -3.34 14.17 -4.07
C ILE A 261 -3.08 13.00 -3.12
N PHE A 262 -2.09 12.19 -3.47
CA PHE A 262 -1.50 11.24 -2.56
C PHE A 262 -0.42 11.98 -1.76
N ASN A 263 -0.73 12.29 -0.50
CA ASN A 263 0.17 13.03 0.37
C ASN A 263 0.59 12.18 1.57
N VAL A 264 1.89 11.93 1.71
CA VAL A 264 2.48 11.29 2.88
C VAL A 264 3.34 12.31 3.63
N LYS A 265 2.79 12.80 4.74
CA LYS A 265 3.40 13.83 5.61
C LYS A 265 4.45 13.29 6.58
N THR A 266 4.75 12.00 6.51
CA THR A 266 5.70 11.31 7.39
C THR A 266 6.75 10.60 6.57
N PRO A 267 7.96 10.38 7.11
CA PRO A 267 8.98 9.70 6.35
C PRO A 267 8.53 8.27 6.09
N VAL A 268 8.70 7.81 4.85
CA VAL A 268 8.34 6.44 4.46
C VAL A 268 9.40 5.85 3.56
N SER A 269 9.64 4.56 3.74
CA SER A 269 10.43 3.72 2.84
C SER A 269 9.56 3.08 1.76
N PHE A 270 8.29 2.84 2.09
CA PHE A 270 7.30 2.28 1.18
C PHE A 270 5.91 2.77 1.55
N ALA A 271 5.09 3.02 0.54
CA ALA A 271 3.68 3.29 0.74
C ALA A 271 2.83 2.58 -0.32
N LEU A 272 1.66 2.11 0.09
CA LEU A 272 0.62 1.55 -0.77
C LEU A 272 -0.67 2.30 -0.48
N PHE A 273 -1.35 2.70 -1.55
CA PHE A 273 -2.69 3.23 -1.52
C PHE A 273 -3.56 2.47 -2.51
N ILE A 274 -4.74 2.07 -2.07
CA ILE A 274 -5.79 1.46 -2.88
C ILE A 274 -7.04 2.31 -2.73
N LYS A 275 -7.70 2.60 -3.85
CA LYS A 275 -8.99 3.29 -3.93
C LYS A 275 -9.88 2.52 -4.89
N ASN A 276 -11.07 2.20 -4.42
CA ASN A 276 -12.15 1.64 -5.23
C ASN A 276 -13.29 2.63 -5.30
N SER A 277 -13.83 2.82 -6.50
CA SER A 277 -15.07 3.56 -6.74
C SER A 277 -16.06 2.68 -7.53
N PRO A 278 -17.31 3.11 -7.71
CA PRO A 278 -18.23 2.46 -8.65
C PRO A 278 -17.67 2.42 -10.07
N ASP A 279 -17.02 3.50 -10.50
CA ASP A 279 -16.53 3.71 -11.85
C ASP A 279 -15.17 3.05 -12.10
N HIS A 280 -14.31 2.97 -11.08
CA HIS A 280 -12.96 2.43 -11.17
C HIS A 280 -12.73 1.36 -10.10
N LYS A 281 -12.67 0.11 -10.53
CA LYS A 281 -12.42 -1.06 -9.67
C LYS A 281 -10.94 -1.42 -9.67
N ALA A 282 -10.37 -1.63 -8.48
CA ALA A 282 -8.98 -2.02 -8.29
C ALA A 282 -8.74 -3.51 -8.59
N ASP A 283 -9.76 -4.32 -8.92
CA ASP A 283 -9.59 -5.77 -9.10
C ASP A 283 -8.57 -6.10 -10.21
N LYS A 284 -8.61 -5.36 -11.32
CA LYS A 284 -7.65 -5.51 -12.43
C LYS A 284 -6.26 -5.03 -12.03
N ALA A 285 -6.16 -3.86 -11.42
CA ALA A 285 -4.91 -3.32 -10.90
C ALA A 285 -4.26 -4.28 -9.88
N LEU A 286 -5.03 -4.90 -9.01
CA LEU A 286 -4.51 -5.82 -8.01
C LEU A 286 -4.05 -7.15 -8.60
N LYS A 287 -4.65 -7.62 -9.69
CA LYS A 287 -4.12 -8.78 -10.43
C LYS A 287 -2.71 -8.53 -10.93
N PHE A 288 -2.35 -7.27 -11.26
CA PHE A 288 -0.96 -6.91 -11.56
C PHE A 288 -0.06 -7.16 -10.34
N LEU A 289 -0.48 -6.71 -9.14
CA LEU A 289 0.28 -6.85 -7.89
C LEU A 289 0.43 -8.28 -7.39
N VAL A 290 -0.66 -9.05 -7.34
CA VAL A 290 -0.70 -10.35 -6.65
C VAL A 290 -0.93 -11.53 -7.59
N GLY A 291 -1.01 -11.30 -8.90
CA GLY A 291 -1.31 -12.32 -9.91
C GLY A 291 -2.78 -12.78 -9.90
N ASN A 292 -3.05 -13.92 -10.52
CA ASN A 292 -4.40 -14.49 -10.67
C ASN A 292 -4.92 -15.17 -9.39
N GLN A 293 -4.91 -14.46 -8.26
CA GLN A 293 -5.50 -14.94 -7.00
C GLN A 293 -6.96 -14.51 -6.89
N GLN A 294 -7.87 -15.28 -7.49
CA GLN A 294 -9.32 -15.00 -7.56
C GLN A 294 -9.99 -14.79 -6.19
N GLN A 295 -9.43 -15.32 -5.10
CA GLN A 295 -9.98 -15.11 -3.75
C GLN A 295 -9.62 -13.73 -3.19
N LEU A 296 -8.41 -13.24 -3.43
CA LEU A 296 -7.98 -11.91 -2.97
C LEU A 296 -8.80 -10.80 -3.64
N THR A 297 -9.06 -10.93 -4.95
CA THR A 297 -9.83 -9.93 -5.69
C THR A 297 -11.24 -9.73 -5.13
N LYS A 298 -11.90 -10.82 -4.68
CA LYS A 298 -13.24 -10.77 -4.07
C LYS A 298 -13.28 -9.99 -2.75
N TYR A 299 -12.23 -10.13 -1.92
CA TYR A 299 -12.18 -9.38 -0.66
C TYR A 299 -11.90 -7.90 -0.91
N VAL A 300 -11.06 -7.59 -1.90
CA VAL A 300 -10.71 -6.20 -2.19
C VAL A 300 -11.84 -5.44 -2.90
N GLU A 301 -12.76 -6.11 -3.59
CA GLU A 301 -13.99 -5.48 -4.11
C GLU A 301 -14.83 -4.78 -3.02
N LYS A 302 -14.74 -5.23 -1.76
CA LYS A 302 -15.43 -4.62 -0.61
C LYS A 302 -14.65 -3.50 0.05
N VAL A 303 -13.37 -3.38 -0.25
CA VAL A 303 -12.52 -2.28 0.26
C VAL A 303 -12.87 -1.03 -0.53
N LYS A 304 -13.18 0.07 0.14
CA LYS A 304 -13.31 1.40 -0.45
C LYS A 304 -11.95 2.07 -0.57
N THR A 305 -11.19 2.10 0.53
CA THR A 305 -9.81 2.58 0.53
C THR A 305 -8.93 1.68 1.40
N ALA A 306 -7.67 1.52 1.02
CA ALA A 306 -6.66 0.96 1.91
C ALA A 306 -5.37 1.75 1.81
N THR A 307 -4.72 1.95 2.94
CA THR A 307 -3.39 2.55 3.03
C THR A 307 -2.45 1.63 3.80
N PHE A 308 -1.20 1.60 3.39
CA PHE A 308 -0.12 0.98 4.15
C PHE A 308 1.12 1.84 3.99
N TYR A 309 1.79 2.13 5.10
CA TYR A 309 3.01 2.91 5.17
C TYR A 309 4.03 2.13 5.98
N LEU A 310 5.26 2.07 5.49
CA LEU A 310 6.40 1.45 6.17
C LEU A 310 7.53 2.46 6.26
N ASN A 311 8.10 2.61 7.45
CA ASN A 311 9.23 3.46 7.75
C ASN A 311 10.23 2.70 8.63
N GLY A 312 11.30 2.18 8.03
CA GLY A 312 12.30 1.36 8.72
C GLY A 312 11.67 0.09 9.34
N LYS A 313 11.47 0.10 10.66
CA LYS A 313 10.82 -0.99 11.41
C LYS A 313 9.36 -0.74 11.77
N GLU A 314 8.86 0.49 11.58
CA GLU A 314 7.50 0.87 11.94
C GLU A 314 6.60 0.81 10.71
N PHE A 315 5.37 0.37 10.89
CA PHE A 315 4.37 0.44 9.84
C PHE A 315 3.00 0.86 10.40
N SER A 316 2.19 1.39 9.52
CA SER A 316 0.81 1.77 9.84
C SER A 316 -0.06 1.74 8.59
N GLY A 317 -1.36 1.79 8.79
CA GLY A 317 -2.28 1.84 7.67
C GLY A 317 -3.72 1.73 8.13
N SER A 318 -4.59 1.65 7.13
CA SER A 318 -6.02 1.56 7.33
C SER A 318 -6.66 0.77 6.20
N VAL A 319 -7.78 0.12 6.50
CA VAL A 319 -8.66 -0.47 5.49
C VAL A 319 -10.07 -0.01 5.81
N GLU A 320 -10.68 0.72 4.87
CA GLU A 320 -12.07 1.17 4.92
C GLU A 320 -12.88 0.35 3.91
N LEU A 321 -14.06 -0.10 4.31
CA LEU A 321 -14.99 -0.85 3.46
C LEU A 321 -16.01 0.07 2.80
N LEU A 322 -16.58 -0.39 1.68
CA LEU A 322 -17.74 0.26 1.09
C LEU A 322 -18.93 0.22 2.07
N PRO A 323 -19.79 1.26 2.08
CA PRO A 323 -21.02 1.24 2.87
C PRO A 323 -21.86 0.02 2.50
N SER A 324 -22.38 -0.66 3.53
CA SER A 324 -23.25 -1.84 3.41
C SER A 324 -24.64 -1.46 2.92
#